data_AF-A0A6I8MAN7-F1
#
_entry.id   AF-A0A6I8MAN7-F1
#
_cell.length_a   1.000
_cell.length_b   1.000
_cell.length_c   1.000
_cell.angle_alpha   90.00
_cell.angle_beta   90.00
_cell.angle_gamma   90.00
#
_symmetry.space_group_name_H-M   'P 1'
#
loop_
_entity.id
_entity.type
_entity.pdbx_description
1 polymer ?
#
loop_
_entity_poly.entity_id
_entity_poly.type
_entity_poly.pdbx_seq_one_letter_code
_entity_poly.pdbx_strand_id
1 'polypeptide(L)'
;MLWWIVLLLVMLMAVVVLTFAFGSVFGRGDGVELPEVDRLTALNEQAVRRGVIDDVRFDSALWGYNQQQVDCVIAALESEIDQLKGQTRGFK
;
A
#
# COMPACT_ATOMS: atom_id res chain seq x y z
N MET A 1 -5.26 9.82 -53.43
CA MET A 1 -4.51 8.69 -52.82
C MET A 1 -3.49 9.10 -51.76
N LEU A 2 -3.28 10.39 -51.44
CA LEU A 2 -2.34 10.78 -50.36
C LEU A 2 -3.01 10.91 -48.99
N TRP A 3 -4.34 11.07 -48.96
CA TRP A 3 -5.10 11.37 -47.75
C TRP A 3 -5.08 10.25 -46.70
N TRP A 4 -5.00 8.98 -47.13
CA TRP A 4 -4.88 7.86 -46.20
C TRP A 4 -3.51 7.83 -45.48
N ILE A 5 -2.44 8.28 -46.15
CA ILE A 5 -1.10 8.42 -45.54
C ILE A 5 -1.14 9.48 -44.44
N VAL A 6 -1.80 10.61 -44.72
CA VAL A 6 -1.99 11.68 -43.73
C VAL A 6 -2.80 11.16 -42.53
N LEU A 7 -3.87 10.41 -42.77
CA LEU A 7 -4.69 9.82 -41.71
C LEU A 7 -3.89 8.85 -40.83
N LEU A 8 -3.07 7.98 -41.43
CA LEU A 8 -2.20 7.07 -40.68
C LEU A 8 -1.17 7.82 -39.83
N LEU A 9 -0.60 8.90 -40.37
CA LEU A 9 0.39 9.71 -39.65
C LEU A 9 -0.24 10.42 -38.45
N VAL A 10 -1.44 10.99 -38.63
CA VAL A 10 -2.21 11.60 -37.53
C VAL A 10 -2.56 10.56 -36.48
N MET A 11 -3.03 9.38 -36.88
CA MET A 11 -3.38 8.31 -35.95
C MET A 11 -2.16 7.82 -35.17
N LEU A 12 -1.02 7.66 -35.83
CA LEU A 12 0.24 7.28 -35.18
C LEU A 12 0.68 8.34 -34.17
N MET A 13 0.58 9.62 -34.52
CA MET A 13 0.89 10.72 -33.61
C MET A 13 -0.06 10.74 -32.40
N ALA A 14 -1.36 10.51 -32.62
CA ALA A 14 -2.34 10.39 -31.55
C ALA A 14 -2.02 9.24 -30.60
N VAL A 15 -1.62 8.07 -31.12
CA VAL A 15 -1.22 6.92 -30.29
C VAL A 15 0.00 7.25 -29.44
N VAL A 16 1.03 7.90 -30.00
CA VAL A 16 2.21 8.32 -29.24
C VAL A 16 1.84 9.29 -28.12
N VAL A 17 1.03 10.31 -28.42
CA VAL A 17 0.59 11.29 -27.42
C VAL A 17 -0.26 10.64 -26.33
N LEU A 18 -1.21 9.79 -26.70
CA LEU A 18 -2.06 9.08 -25.75
C LEU A 18 -1.22 8.13 -24.89
N THR A 19 -0.28 7.38 -25.48
CA THR A 19 0.60 6.47 -24.73
C THR A 19 1.45 7.25 -23.73
N PHE A 20 1.97 8.41 -24.14
CA PHE A 20 2.74 9.28 -23.24
C PHE A 20 1.86 9.91 -22.15
N ALA A 21 0.66 10.37 -22.49
CA ALA A 21 -0.30 10.93 -21.53
C ALA A 21 -0.71 9.87 -20.50
N PHE A 22 -1.09 8.68 -20.93
CA PHE A 22 -1.36 7.55 -20.04
C PHE A 22 -0.11 7.18 -19.24
N GLY A 23 1.06 7.08 -19.87
CA GLY A 23 2.33 6.84 -19.17
C GLY A 23 2.66 7.91 -18.12
N SER A 24 2.25 9.16 -18.34
CA SER A 24 2.43 10.25 -17.37
C SER A 24 1.41 10.22 -16.23
N VAL A 25 0.17 9.80 -16.52
CA VAL A 25 -0.91 9.71 -15.53
C VAL A 25 -0.77 8.46 -14.65
N PHE A 26 -0.31 7.35 -15.23
CA PHE A 26 -0.15 6.07 -14.53
C PHE A 26 1.29 5.76 -14.09
N GLY A 27 2.30 6.22 -14.84
CA GLY A 27 3.71 5.89 -14.64
C GLY A 27 4.50 6.92 -13.84
N ARG A 28 3.89 8.07 -13.54
CA ARG A 28 4.46 9.03 -12.61
C ARG A 28 3.93 8.72 -11.21
N GLY A 29 4.42 7.61 -10.66
CA GLY A 29 4.51 7.41 -9.21
C GLY A 29 5.52 8.42 -8.64
N ASP A 30 5.21 9.71 -8.80
CA ASP A 30 5.95 10.80 -8.20
C ASP A 30 6.00 10.57 -6.72
N GLY A 31 7.22 10.53 -6.20
CA GLY A 31 7.48 10.49 -4.77
C GLY A 31 7.68 9.07 -4.27
N VAL A 32 8.95 8.67 -4.24
CA VAL A 32 9.46 7.99 -3.04
C VAL A 32 9.36 9.00 -1.87
N GLU A 33 8.14 9.39 -1.49
CA GLU A 33 7.84 9.66 -0.10
C GLU A 33 7.69 8.28 0.53
N LEU A 34 8.42 8.06 1.61
CA LEU A 34 8.41 6.77 2.31
C LEU A 34 6.96 6.31 2.46
N PRO A 35 6.65 5.04 2.14
CA PRO A 35 5.27 4.61 2.05
C PRO A 35 4.51 5.04 3.31
N GLU A 36 3.40 5.76 3.15
CA GLU A 36 2.42 5.95 4.23
C GLU A 36 2.10 4.58 4.89
N VAL A 37 2.18 3.51 4.08
CA VAL A 37 2.13 2.10 4.47
C VAL A 37 3.13 1.74 5.57
N ASP A 38 4.39 2.18 5.49
CA ASP A 38 5.44 1.87 6.46
C ASP A 38 5.23 2.65 7.75
N ARG A 39 4.75 3.90 7.63
CA ARG A 39 4.41 4.75 8.77
C ARG A 39 3.21 4.20 9.55
N LEU A 40 2.16 3.77 8.86
CA LEU A 40 0.99 3.13 9.47
C LEU A 40 1.37 1.80 10.12
N THR A 41 2.24 1.01 9.50
CA THR A 41 2.75 -0.22 10.10
C THR A 41 3.50 0.05 11.41
N ALA A 42 4.40 1.04 11.43
CA ALA A 42 5.12 1.44 12.64
C ALA A 42 4.20 2.02 13.74
N LEU A 43 3.18 2.80 13.36
CA LEU A 43 2.16 3.33 14.27
C LEU A 43 1.31 2.21 14.88
N ASN A 44 0.83 1.29 14.05
CA ASN A 44 0.03 0.15 14.49
C ASN A 44 0.82 -0.78 15.40
N GLU A 45 2.10 -1.02 15.10
CA GLU A 45 2.97 -1.81 15.96
C GLU A 45 3.15 -1.16 17.34
N GLN A 46 3.28 0.17 17.40
CA GLN A 46 3.30 0.91 18.66
C GLN A 46 1.95 0.87 19.40
N ALA A 47 0.83 0.97 18.67
CA ALA A 47 -0.51 0.89 19.24
C ALA A 47 -0.78 -0.48 19.87
N VAL A 48 -0.37 -1.57 19.19
CA VAL A 48 -0.44 -2.94 19.70
C VAL A 48 0.39 -3.10 20.98
N ARG A 49 1.64 -2.63 21.00
CA ARG A 49 2.49 -2.68 22.20
C ARG A 49 1.95 -1.86 23.38
N ARG A 50 1.21 -0.78 23.11
CA ARG A 50 0.58 0.05 24.14
C ARG A 50 -0.79 -0.48 24.60
N GLY A 51 -1.29 -1.54 23.96
CA GLY A 51 -2.62 -2.10 24.21
C GLY A 51 -3.78 -1.22 23.72
N VAL A 52 -3.51 -0.24 22.85
CA VAL A 52 -4.52 0.72 22.33
C VAL A 52 -4.96 0.26 20.94
N ILE A 53 -5.78 -0.80 20.89
CA ILE A 53 -6.21 -1.42 19.63
C ILE A 53 -7.13 -0.51 18.81
N ASP A 54 -7.86 0.40 19.47
CA ASP A 54 -8.77 1.36 18.80
C ASP A 54 -8.05 2.37 17.88
N ASP A 55 -6.74 2.52 18.02
CA ASP A 55 -5.92 3.44 17.23
C ASP A 55 -5.29 2.75 16.00
N VAL A 56 -5.50 1.44 15.82
CA VAL A 56 -5.01 0.71 14.64
C VAL A 56 -5.78 1.17 13.40
N ARG A 57 -5.04 1.53 12.35
CA ARG A 57 -5.59 2.01 11.07
C ARG A 57 -4.92 1.30 9.90
N PHE A 58 -5.71 0.86 8.92
CA PHE A 58 -5.22 0.18 7.73
C PHE A 58 -5.45 1.03 6.49
N ASP A 59 -4.50 0.97 5.58
CA ASP A 59 -4.68 1.54 4.26
C ASP A 59 -5.60 0.66 3.40
N SER A 60 -6.30 1.29 2.46
CA SER A 60 -7.26 0.62 1.57
C SER A 60 -6.57 0.20 0.28
N ALA A 61 -6.60 -1.10 -0.02
CA ALA A 61 -6.24 -1.65 -1.32
C ALA A 61 -7.44 -1.59 -2.29
N LEU A 62 -7.18 -1.77 -3.59
CA LEU A 62 -8.20 -1.76 -4.65
C LEU A 62 -9.40 -2.70 -4.36
N TRP A 63 -9.17 -3.75 -3.56
CA TRP A 63 -10.18 -4.73 -3.14
C TRP A 63 -10.09 -5.07 -1.64
N GLY A 64 -10.07 -4.07 -0.76
CA GLY A 64 -10.18 -4.28 0.68
C GLY A 64 -9.08 -3.58 1.48
N TYR A 65 -8.63 -4.19 2.56
CA TYR A 65 -7.50 -3.66 3.35
C TYR A 65 -6.17 -4.16 2.82
N ASN A 66 -5.11 -3.39 3.08
CA ASN A 66 -3.76 -3.83 2.79
C ASN A 66 -3.40 -5.07 3.63
N GLN A 67 -3.37 -6.21 2.96
CA GLN A 67 -3.19 -7.51 3.60
C GLN A 67 -1.83 -7.65 4.31
N GLN A 68 -0.77 -7.01 3.78
CA GLN A 68 0.55 -7.00 4.45
C GLN A 68 0.52 -6.27 5.79
N GLN A 69 -0.19 -5.13 5.89
CA GLN A 69 -0.31 -4.41 7.15
C GLN A 69 -1.11 -5.20 8.19
N VAL A 70 -2.16 -5.90 7.74
CA VAL A 70 -2.98 -6.76 8.60
C VAL A 70 -2.13 -7.90 9.16
N ASP A 71 -1.33 -8.56 8.31
CA ASP A 71 -0.46 -9.66 8.73
C ASP A 71 0.61 -9.20 9.75
N CYS A 72 1.19 -8.00 9.57
CA CYS A 72 2.12 -7.41 10.53
C CYS A 72 1.46 -7.16 11.90
N VAL A 73 0.23 -6.64 11.92
CA VAL A 73 -0.50 -6.39 13.17
C VAL A 73 -0.85 -7.69 13.88
N ILE A 74 -1.27 -8.73 13.14
CA ILE A 74 -1.56 -10.06 13.71
C ILE A 74 -0.31 -10.63 14.36
N ALA A 75 0.84 -10.60 13.68
CA ALA A 75 2.10 -11.12 14.22
C ALA A 75 2.54 -10.39 15.49
N ALA A 76 2.36 -9.06 15.55
CA ALA A 76 2.64 -8.28 16.75
C ALA A 76 1.72 -8.65 17.92
N LEU A 77 0.43 -8.87 17.64
CA LEU A 77 -0.57 -9.24 18.65
C LEU A 77 -0.32 -10.66 19.20
N GLU A 78 0.04 -11.60 18.33
CA GLU A 78 0.43 -12.96 18.73
C GLU A 78 1.64 -12.94 19.66
N SER A 79 2.66 -12.13 19.34
CA SER A 79 3.85 -11.97 20.18
C SER A 79 3.51 -11.44 21.57
N GLU A 80 2.66 -10.42 21.67
CA GLU A 80 2.24 -9.84 22.95
C GLU A 80 1.45 -10.84 23.79
N ILE A 81 0.54 -11.57 23.17
CA ILE A 81 -0.24 -12.63 23.82
C ILE A 81 0.68 -13.73 24.36
N ASP A 82 1.69 -14.14 23.60
CA ASP A 82 2.63 -15.17 24.04
C ASP A 82 3.52 -14.70 25.19
N GLN A 83 3.92 -13.43 25.20
CA GLN A 83 4.63 -12.82 26.35
C GLN A 83 3.75 -12.82 27.60
N LEU A 84 2.50 -12.37 27.50
CA LEU A 84 1.55 -12.35 28.63
C LEU A 84 1.24 -13.77 29.16
N LYS A 85 1.09 -14.74 28.26
CA LYS A 85 0.94 -16.16 28.63
C LYS A 85 2.18 -16.70 29.34
N GLY A 86 3.38 -16.32 28.88
CA GLY A 86 4.65 -16.66 29.51
C GLY A 86 4.75 -16.13 30.95
N GLN A 87 4.40 -14.87 31.16
CA GLN A 87 4.38 -14.24 32.49
C GLN A 87 3.38 -14.93 33.43
N THR A 88 2.17 -15.23 32.93
CA THR A 88 1.13 -15.92 33.71
C THR A 88 1.57 -17.32 34.13
N ARG A 89 2.32 -18.04 33.27
CA ARG A 89 2.88 -19.36 33.60
C ARG A 89 4.04 -19.29 34.59
N GLY A 90 4.85 -18.24 34.55
CA GLY A 90 5.94 -18.00 35.49
C GLY A 90 5.49 -17.57 36.89
N PHE A 91 4.22 -17.19 37.05
CA PHE A 91 3.62 -16.79 38.34
C PHE A 91 3.08 -17.98 39.16
N LYS A 92 3.30 -19.22 38.70
CA LYS A 92 2.78 -20.44 39.34
C LYS A 92 3.84 -21.21 40.11
#